data_AF-A0A495SMA3-F1
#
_entry.id   AF-A0A495SMA3-F1
#
_cell.length_a   1.000
_cell.length_b   1.000
_cell.length_c   1.000
_cell.angle_alpha   90.00
_cell.angle_beta   90.00
_cell.angle_gamma   90.00
#
_symmetry.space_group_name_H-M   'P 1'
#
loop_
_entity.id
_entity.type
_entity.pdbx_description
1 polymer ?
#
loop_
_entity_poly.entity_id
_entity_poly.type
_entity_poly.pdbx_seq_one_letter_code
_entity_poly.pdbx_strand_id
1 'polypeptide(L)' 'MKNLKKLNRKELSTLKGALTCGGCPTHATYGPGPEYMYSCETYWNLPNNCKACVLVSADCFPQ' A
#
# COMPACT_ATOMS: atom_id res chain seq x y z
N MET A 1 -12.76 -25.13 -16.26
CA MET A 1 -12.88 -23.98 -15.35
C MET A 1 -12.76 -24.50 -13.92
N LYS A 2 -11.84 -23.97 -13.10
CA LYS A 2 -11.72 -24.43 -11.69
C LYS A 2 -12.91 -23.87 -10.90
N ASN A 3 -13.68 -24.73 -10.24
CA ASN A 3 -14.78 -24.33 -9.36
C ASN A 3 -14.22 -23.57 -8.15
N LEU A 4 -14.25 -22.24 -8.19
CA LEU A 4 -13.88 -21.41 -7.05
C LEU A 4 -14.98 -21.54 -5.99
N LYS A 5 -14.70 -22.27 -4.90
CA LYS A 5 -15.58 -22.33 -3.74
C LYS A 5 -15.68 -20.94 -3.12
N LYS A 6 -16.90 -20.45 -2.91
CA LYS A 6 -17.16 -19.19 -2.21
C LYS A 6 -16.74 -19.37 -0.75
N LEU A 7 -15.71 -18.63 -0.33
CA LEU A 7 -15.24 -18.62 1.05
C LEU A 7 -16.22 -17.86 1.94
N ASN A 8 -16.44 -18.35 3.16
CA ASN A 8 -17.13 -17.58 4.17
C ASN A 8 -16.19 -16.52 4.80
N ARG A 9 -16.75 -15.56 5.55
CA ARG A 9 -15.97 -14.44 6.14
C ARG A 9 -14.86 -14.91 7.08
N LYS A 10 -15.09 -16.00 7.82
CA LYS A 10 -14.09 -16.57 8.74
C LYS A 10 -12.90 -17.15 7.95
N GLU A 11 -13.18 -17.91 6.90
CA GLU A 11 -12.15 -18.45 6.00
C GLU A 11 -11.39 -17.35 5.25
N LEU A 12 -12.08 -16.29 4.82
CA LEU A 12 -11.43 -15.16 4.17
C LEU A 12 -10.44 -14.46 5.11
N SER A 13 -10.77 -14.35 6.41
CA SER A 13 -9.91 -13.70 7.41
C SER A 13 -8.59 -14.43 7.68
N THR A 14 -8.51 -15.73 7.40
CA THR A 14 -7.28 -16.52 7.61
C THR A 14 -6.33 -16.46 6.41
N LEU A 15 -6.81 -15.99 5.25
CA LEU A 15 -5.96 -15.77 4.09
C LEU A 15 -5.04 -14.59 4.37
N LYS A 16 -3.74 -14.87 4.43
CA LYS A 16 -2.71 -13.84 4.41
C LYS A 16 -2.53 -13.39 2.97
N GLY A 17 -2.76 -12.11 2.70
CA GLY A 17 -2.40 -11.51 1.41
C GLY A 17 -0.90 -11.66 1.15
N ALA A 18 -0.50 -11.67 -0.12
CA ALA A 18 0.91 -11.72 -0.52
C ALA A 18 1.66 -10.41 -0.28
N LEU A 19 0.99 -9.37 0.24
CA LEU A 19 1.57 -8.07 0.46
C LEU A 19 2.37 -8.07 1.77
N THR A 20 3.65 -8.39 1.70
CA THR A 20 4.56 -8.22 2.83
C THR A 20 5.18 -6.83 2.77
N CYS A 21 4.81 -5.96 3.71
CA CYS A 21 5.44 -4.65 3.90
C CYS A 21 6.83 -4.73 4.56
N GLY A 22 7.40 -5.93 4.71
CA GLY A 22 8.71 -6.13 5.29
C GLY A 22 9.79 -5.43 4.47
N GLY A 23 10.56 -4.56 5.11
CA GLY A 23 11.58 -3.72 4.46
C GLY A 23 11.03 -2.45 3.79
N CYS A 24 9.73 -2.19 3.86
CA CYS A 24 9.14 -0.94 3.40
C CYS A 24 9.08 0.10 4.54
N PRO A 25 9.12 1.41 4.21
CA PRO A 25 9.05 2.48 5.20
C PRO A 25 7.60 2.70 5.68
N THR A 26 7.03 1.77 6.43
CA THR A 26 5.60 1.76 6.81
C THR A 26 5.11 2.95 7.63
N HIS A 27 6.02 3.67 8.29
CA HIS A 27 5.71 4.86 9.09
C HIS A 27 5.94 6.17 8.33
N ALA A 28 6.36 6.09 7.07
CA ALA A 28 6.60 7.25 6.23
C ALA A 28 5.30 7.80 5.65
N THR A 29 5.22 9.12 5.62
CA THR A 29 4.14 9.87 4.96
C THR A 29 4.72 10.61 3.75
N TYR A 30 3.98 10.58 2.64
CA TYR A 30 4.39 11.16 1.37
C TYR A 30 3.39 12.21 0.91
N GLY A 31 3.84 13.42 0.58
CA GLY A 31 2.92 14.49 0.18
C GLY A 31 3.62 15.81 -0.11
N PRO A 32 2.85 16.81 -0.58
CA PRO A 32 3.35 18.16 -0.71
C PRO A 32 3.26 18.89 0.64
N GLY A 33 4.39 19.37 1.16
CA GLY A 33 4.40 20.22 2.36
C GLY A 33 5.26 19.68 3.52
N PRO A 34 5.49 20.51 4.55
CA PRO A 34 6.36 20.19 5.68
C PRO A 34 5.77 19.15 6.66
N GLU A 35 4.48 18.84 6.57
CA GLU A 35 3.80 17.83 7.38
C GLU A 35 4.08 16.39 6.93
N TYR A 36 4.63 16.22 5.73
CA TYR A 36 5.00 14.93 5.17
C TYR A 36 6.50 14.65 5.36
N MET A 37 6.83 13.39 5.62
CA MET A 37 8.22 12.97 5.78
C MET A 37 9.00 13.00 4.46
N TYR A 38 8.31 12.76 3.33
CA TYR A 38 8.91 12.71 2.00
C TYR A 38 8.01 13.33 0.92
N SER A 39 8.61 13.68 -0.22
CA SER A 39 7.91 14.24 -1.38
C SER A 39 7.08 13.20 -2.15
N CYS A 40 6.13 13.67 -2.96
CA CYS A 40 5.39 12.82 -3.90
C CYS A 40 6.30 12.09 -4.90
N GLU A 41 7.40 12.70 -5.36
CA GLU A 41 8.37 12.03 -6.24
C GLU A 41 9.01 10.82 -5.55
N THR A 42 9.30 10.94 -4.25
CA THR A 42 9.86 9.83 -3.47
C THR A 42 8.87 8.67 -3.39
N TYR A 43 7.57 8.94 -3.27
CA TYR A 43 6.53 7.92 -3.33
C TYR A 43 6.52 7.20 -4.68
N TRP A 44 6.61 7.94 -5.78
CA TRP A 44 6.59 7.36 -7.13
C TRP A 44 7.81 6.49 -7.42
N ASN A 45 8.93 6.75 -6.75
CA ASN A 45 10.15 5.94 -6.81
C ASN A 45 10.14 4.70 -5.90
N LEU A 46 9.12 4.51 -5.04
CA LEU A 46 9.03 3.31 -4.22
C LEU A 46 8.78 2.06 -5.10
N PRO A 47 9.34 0.90 -4.70
CA PRO A 47 8.91 -0.38 -5.22
C PRO A 47 7.39 -0.55 -5.09
N ASN A 48 6.74 -1.16 -6.10
CA ASN A 48 5.28 -1.29 -6.13
C ASN A 48 4.71 -2.02 -4.91
N ASN A 49 5.47 -2.96 -4.32
CA ASN A 49 5.06 -3.63 -3.08
C ASN A 49 5.02 -2.65 -1.89
N CYS A 50 5.88 -1.64 -1.85
CA CYS A 50 5.93 -0.66 -0.77
C CYS A 50 4.91 0.47 -0.94
N LYS A 51 4.50 0.80 -2.17
CA LYS A 51 3.48 1.83 -2.41
C LYS A 51 2.14 1.53 -1.73
N ALA A 52 1.80 0.25 -1.57
CA ALA A 52 0.59 -0.20 -0.87
C ALA A 52 0.74 -0.29 0.66
N CYS A 53 1.92 0.07 1.19
CA CYS A 53 2.28 -0.07 2.60
C CYS A 53 2.56 1.26 3.31
N VAL A 54 2.37 2.39 2.62
CA VAL A 54 2.70 3.74 3.11
C VAL A 54 1.50 4.66 3.00
N LEU A 55 1.53 5.76 3.75
CA LEU A 55 0.52 6.81 3.64
C LEU A 55 0.98 7.85 2.61
N VAL A 56 0.12 8.18 1.65
CA VAL A 56 0.40 9.16 0.60
C VAL A 56 -0.78 10.14 0.47
N SER A 57 -0.49 11.43 0.29
CA SER A 57 -1.49 12.44 0.01
C SER A 57 -2.18 12.18 -1.33
N ALA A 58 -3.48 12.45 -1.40
CA ALA A 58 -4.22 12.43 -2.65
C ALA A 58 -3.65 13.42 -3.68
N ASP A 59 -3.01 14.51 -3.22
CA ASP A 59 -2.38 15.51 -4.07
C ASP A 59 -1.17 14.99 -4.85
N CYS A 60 -0.63 13.81 -4.50
CA CYS A 60 0.45 13.17 -5.25
C CYS A 60 -0.02 12.49 -6.54
N PHE A 61 -1.33 12.40 -6.78
CA PHE A 61 -1.91 11.80 -7.96
C PHE A 61 -2.45 12.88 -8.91
N PRO A 62 -2.26 12.74 -10.23
CA PRO A 62 -2.92 13.61 -11.19
C PRO A 62 -4.44 13.46 -11.04
N GLN A 63 -5.14 14.58 -11.06
CA GLN A 63 -6.61 14.67 -11.01
C GLN A 63 -7.24 14.27 -12.35
#